data_AF-A0A511SUC0-F1
#
_entry.id   AF-A0A511SUC0-F1
#
_cell.length_a   1.000
_cell.length_b   1.000
_cell.length_c   1.000
_cell.angle_alpha   90.00
_cell.angle_beta   90.00
_cell.angle_gamma   90.00
#
_symmetry.space_group_name_H-M   'P 1'
#
loop_
_entity.id
_entity.type
_entity.pdbx_description
1 polymer ?
#
loop_
_entity_poly.entity_id
_entity_poly.type
_entity_poly.pdbx_seq_one_letter_code
_entity_poly.pdbx_strand_id
1 'polypeptide(L)'
;MSDDTHKAPRPGYTRRTYLLDREFQLKYILLLAGIGAGSVAVFGALAYRLHASSVDSGVGAGDSIMWLTVLGSVGLGALLGLFGLLFTHRVAGPVHVMSLYVAALAAGRYPRLRPLRKKDELKRFFDRFSEAVDRIRQREADEAHALEGALAALKPVATTPEAREALETLSALCTRKRQAVDNPTASTFKSVA
;
A
#
# COMPACT_ATOMS: atom_id res chain seq x y z
N MET A 1 45.87 33.59 -0.65
CA MET A 1 45.00 33.36 0.52
C MET A 1 43.76 34.18 0.32
N SER A 2 42.53 33.67 0.24
CA SER A 2 42.00 32.36 0.64
C SER A 2 40.71 32.09 -0.14
N ASP A 3 40.48 30.82 -0.46
CA ASP A 3 39.37 30.29 -1.25
C ASP A 3 38.21 29.94 -0.31
N ASP A 4 37.19 30.80 -0.22
CA ASP A 4 36.00 30.57 0.63
C ASP A 4 34.92 29.83 -0.17
N THR A 5 35.06 28.51 -0.23
CA THR A 5 34.04 27.58 -0.71
C THR A 5 32.86 27.53 0.25
N HIS A 6 31.76 28.20 -0.12
CA HIS A 6 30.49 28.15 0.61
C HIS A 6 29.84 26.76 0.44
N LYS A 7 30.00 25.86 1.42
CA LYS A 7 29.33 24.55 1.46
C LYS A 7 27.81 24.74 1.62
N ALA A 8 27.05 24.28 0.63
CA ALA A 8 25.59 24.23 0.70
C ALA A 8 25.11 23.37 1.91
N PRO A 9 24.03 23.79 2.61
CA PRO A 9 23.48 23.03 3.72
C PRO A 9 22.86 21.71 3.22
N ARG A 10 23.22 20.61 3.88
CA ARG A 10 22.68 19.27 3.59
C ARG A 10 21.19 19.21 3.92
N PRO A 11 20.32 18.63 3.07
CA PRO A 11 18.89 18.56 3.35
C PRO A 11 18.64 17.72 4.62
N GLY A 12 17.90 18.32 5.56
CA GLY A 12 17.51 17.70 6.83
C GLY A 12 16.68 16.44 6.62
N TYR A 13 16.96 15.41 7.41
CA TYR A 13 16.21 14.16 7.45
C TYR A 13 14.74 14.44 7.80
N THR A 14 13.84 14.40 6.81
CA THR A 14 12.40 14.40 7.05
C THR A 14 12.03 13.06 7.70
N ARG A 15 11.60 13.12 8.97
CA ARG A 15 11.02 11.97 9.67
C ARG A 15 9.81 11.49 8.88
N ARG A 16 9.95 10.35 8.18
CA ARG A 16 8.83 9.71 7.49
C ARG A 16 7.85 9.21 8.54
N THR A 17 6.70 9.85 8.59
CA THR A 17 5.55 9.48 9.42
C THR A 17 5.18 8.04 9.10
N TYR A 18 5.42 7.11 10.03
CA TYR A 18 5.26 5.67 9.81
C TYR A 18 3.79 5.19 9.86
N LEU A 19 2.84 6.11 10.05
CA LEU A 19 1.41 5.86 10.12
C LEU A 19 0.75 6.29 8.80
N LEU A 20 0.99 5.51 7.75
CA LEU A 20 0.47 5.78 6.40
C LEU A 20 -1.02 5.40 6.27
N ASP A 21 -1.54 4.53 7.14
CA ASP A 21 -2.98 4.19 7.24
C ASP A 21 -3.37 3.81 8.68
N ARG A 22 -3.88 4.78 9.45
CA ARG A 22 -4.26 4.58 10.86
C ARG A 22 -5.42 3.59 11.02
N GLU A 23 -6.40 3.60 10.13
CA GLU A 23 -7.59 2.75 10.24
C GLU A 23 -7.26 1.26 10.07
N PHE A 24 -6.46 0.93 9.05
CA PHE A 24 -6.01 -0.44 8.81
C PHE A 24 -5.18 -0.93 9.99
N GLN A 25 -4.18 -0.15 10.40
CA GLN A 25 -3.29 -0.54 11.49
C GLN A 25 -4.04 -0.68 12.83
N LEU A 26 -4.96 0.24 13.15
CA LEU A 26 -5.77 0.17 14.38
C LEU A 26 -6.68 -1.06 14.39
N LYS A 27 -7.33 -1.39 13.27
CA LYS A 27 -8.21 -2.56 13.19
C LYS A 27 -7.46 -3.85 13.54
N TYR A 28 -6.28 -4.06 12.96
CA TYR A 28 -5.49 -5.26 13.23
C TYR A 28 -4.82 -5.24 14.61
N ILE A 29 -4.34 -4.09 15.07
CA ILE A 29 -3.80 -3.97 16.44
C ILE A 29 -4.90 -4.31 17.46
N LEU A 30 -6.10 -3.76 17.31
CA LEU A 30 -7.22 -4.03 18.21
C LEU A 30 -7.63 -5.51 18.16
N LEU A 31 -7.69 -6.10 16.97
CA LEU A 31 -7.97 -7.53 16.78
C LEU A 31 -6.93 -8.39 17.52
N LEU A 32 -5.63 -8.15 17.30
CA LEU A 32 -4.57 -8.92 17.93
C LEU A 32 -4.52 -8.68 19.45
N ALA A 33 -4.75 -7.46 19.91
CA ALA A 33 -4.85 -7.14 21.32
C ALA A 33 -6.03 -7.87 21.98
N GLY A 34 -7.18 -7.93 21.31
CA GLY A 34 -8.34 -8.69 21.76
C GLY A 34 -8.07 -10.19 21.87
N ILE A 35 -7.43 -10.78 20.85
CA ILE A 35 -7.01 -12.20 20.87
C ILE A 35 -5.99 -12.45 22.00
N GLY A 36 -5.02 -11.55 22.16
CA GLY A 36 -4.03 -11.62 23.23
C GLY A 36 -4.68 -11.55 24.61
N ALA A 37 -5.55 -10.58 24.86
CA ALA A 37 -6.28 -10.43 26.11
C ALA A 37 -7.17 -11.65 26.40
N GLY A 38 -7.87 -12.18 25.39
CA GLY A 38 -8.66 -13.40 25.51
C GLY A 38 -7.79 -14.62 25.86
N SER A 39 -6.62 -14.74 25.24
CA SER A 39 -5.67 -15.81 25.54
C SER A 39 -5.18 -15.73 26.99
N VAL A 40 -4.80 -14.53 27.46
CA VAL A 40 -4.39 -14.28 28.86
C VAL A 40 -5.51 -14.63 29.83
N ALA A 41 -6.76 -14.25 29.53
CA ALA A 41 -7.90 -14.57 30.38
C ALA A 41 -8.15 -16.08 30.49
N VAL A 42 -8.08 -16.81 29.37
CA VAL A 42 -8.28 -18.27 29.33
C VAL A 42 -7.16 -18.99 30.07
N PHE A 43 -5.89 -18.68 29.77
CA PHE A 43 -4.74 -19.30 30.44
C PHE A 43 -4.70 -18.96 31.92
N GLY A 44 -5.01 -17.72 32.29
CA GLY A 44 -5.11 -17.29 33.69
C GLY A 44 -6.20 -18.04 34.45
N ALA A 45 -7.39 -18.21 33.86
CA ALA A 45 -8.47 -18.98 34.46
C ALA A 45 -8.09 -20.47 34.62
N LEU A 46 -7.46 -21.07 33.60
CA LEU A 46 -7.00 -22.46 33.67
C LEU A 46 -5.95 -22.65 34.77
N ALA A 47 -4.96 -21.76 34.82
CA ALA A 47 -3.90 -21.82 35.82
C ALA A 47 -4.42 -21.60 37.23
N TYR A 48 -5.39 -20.69 37.43
CA TYR A 48 -6.05 -20.52 38.72
C TYR A 48 -6.77 -21.80 39.16
N ARG A 49 -7.52 -22.45 38.25
CA ARG A 49 -8.20 -23.72 38.55
C ARG A 49 -7.22 -24.83 38.91
N LEU A 50 -6.13 -24.96 38.15
CA LEU A 50 -5.08 -25.93 38.41
C LEU A 50 -4.38 -25.66 39.75
N HIS A 51 -4.05 -24.40 40.02
CA HIS A 51 -3.44 -24.00 41.29
C HIS A 51 -4.34 -24.33 42.47
N ALA A 52 -5.63 -23.97 42.43
CA ALA A 52 -6.60 -24.29 43.47
C ALA A 52 -6.71 -25.80 43.71
N SER A 53 -6.75 -26.62 42.65
CA SER A 53 -6.74 -28.09 42.80
C SER A 53 -5.42 -28.65 43.37
N SER A 54 -4.29 -28.02 43.07
CA SER A 54 -2.97 -28.48 43.57
C SER A 54 -2.79 -28.22 45.05
N VAL A 55 -3.33 -27.10 45.55
CA VAL A 55 -3.35 -26.77 46.99
C VAL A 55 -4.20 -27.78 47.75
N ASP A 56 -5.37 -28.14 47.23
CA ASP A 56 -6.26 -29.14 47.83
C ASP A 56 -5.64 -30.55 47.84
N SER A 57 -4.85 -30.87 46.82
CA SER A 57 -4.16 -32.17 46.68
C SER A 57 -2.82 -32.26 47.44
N GLY A 58 -2.34 -31.17 48.06
CA GLY A 58 -1.04 -31.12 48.74
C GLY A 58 0.19 -31.22 47.84
N VAL A 59 0.05 -31.02 46.53
CA VAL A 59 1.15 -31.13 45.55
C VAL A 59 1.81 -29.76 45.37
N GLY A 60 3.11 -29.64 45.70
CA GLY A 60 3.88 -28.39 45.65
C GLY A 60 4.15 -27.79 44.25
N ALA A 61 3.48 -28.27 43.21
CA ALA A 61 3.67 -27.80 41.82
C ALA A 61 2.89 -26.51 41.49
N GLY A 62 1.95 -26.09 42.35
CA GLY A 62 1.04 -24.98 42.07
C GLY A 62 1.72 -23.64 41.79
N ASP A 63 2.79 -23.31 42.52
CA ASP A 63 3.51 -22.04 42.36
C ASP A 63 4.33 -22.00 41.07
N SER A 64 5.01 -23.11 40.74
CA SER A 64 5.74 -23.23 39.48
C SER A 64 4.83 -23.13 38.24
N ILE A 65 3.61 -23.70 38.31
CA ILE A 65 2.61 -23.62 37.23
C ILE A 65 2.13 -22.17 37.03
N MET A 66 1.93 -21.40 38.11
CA MET A 66 1.54 -19.99 37.99
C MET A 66 2.63 -19.16 37.30
N TRP A 67 3.89 -19.29 37.72
CA TRP A 67 5.00 -18.57 37.10
C TRP A 67 5.21 -18.96 35.63
N LEU A 68 5.12 -20.24 35.31
CA LEU A 68 5.17 -20.72 33.91
C LEU A 68 4.02 -20.15 33.08
N THR A 69 2.82 -20.04 33.65
CA THR A 69 1.66 -19.47 32.95
C THR A 69 1.83 -17.99 32.70
N VAL A 70 2.31 -17.22 33.69
CA VAL A 70 2.58 -15.79 33.54
C VAL A 70 3.65 -15.57 32.48
N LEU A 71 4.76 -16.31 32.56
CA LEU A 71 5.84 -16.23 31.58
C LEU A 71 5.36 -16.60 30.16
N GLY A 72 4.58 -17.68 30.04
CA GLY A 72 3.99 -18.11 28.78
C GLY A 72 3.02 -17.08 28.19
N SER A 73 2.21 -16.44 29.04
CA SER A 73 1.25 -15.41 28.64
C SER A 73 1.94 -14.13 28.15
N VAL A 74 2.97 -13.68 28.86
CA VAL A 74 3.80 -12.53 28.45
C VAL A 74 4.55 -12.85 27.15
N GLY A 75 5.13 -14.05 27.05
CA GLY A 75 5.81 -14.52 25.85
C GLY A 75 4.89 -14.56 24.63
N LEU A 76 3.68 -15.12 24.79
CA LEU A 76 2.67 -15.16 23.74
C LEU A 76 2.23 -13.76 23.32
N GLY A 77 1.98 -12.86 24.27
CA GLY A 77 1.65 -11.47 24.00
C GLY A 77 2.73 -10.75 23.20
N ALA A 78 4.00 -10.94 23.56
CA ALA A 78 5.14 -10.39 22.83
C ALA A 78 5.25 -10.96 21.41
N LEU A 79 5.05 -12.27 21.24
CA LEU A 79 5.04 -12.93 19.93
C LEU A 79 3.91 -12.41 19.03
N LEU A 80 2.69 -12.28 19.56
CA LEU A 80 1.55 -11.72 18.83
C LEU A 80 1.80 -10.26 18.45
N GLY A 81 2.33 -9.45 19.37
CA GLY A 81 2.67 -8.06 19.10
C GLY A 81 3.73 -7.92 18.00
N LEU A 82 4.80 -8.73 18.06
CA LEU A 82 5.83 -8.77 17.03
C LEU A 82 5.26 -9.22 15.68
N PHE A 83 4.41 -10.26 15.68
CA PHE A 83 3.73 -10.72 14.47
C PHE A 83 2.87 -9.61 13.85
N GLY A 84 2.08 -8.90 14.67
CA GLY A 84 1.27 -7.76 14.23
C GLY A 84 2.13 -6.68 13.57
N LEU A 85 3.24 -6.30 14.21
CA LEU A 85 4.17 -5.30 13.67
C LEU A 85 4.75 -5.71 12.32
N LEU A 86 5.22 -6.96 12.21
CA LEU A 86 5.77 -7.51 10.97
C LEU A 86 4.71 -7.58 9.87
N PHE A 87 3.49 -8.01 10.22
CA PHE A 87 2.38 -8.11 9.28
C PHE A 87 1.96 -6.72 8.76
N THR A 88 1.80 -5.73 9.65
CA THR A 88 1.47 -4.36 9.25
C THR A 88 2.52 -3.78 8.32
N HIS A 89 3.81 -4.01 8.58
CA HIS A 89 4.88 -3.49 7.71
C HIS A 89 4.91 -4.15 6.32
N ARG A 90 4.69 -5.47 6.26
CA ARG A 90 4.78 -6.26 5.01
C ARG A 90 3.53 -6.19 4.14
N VAL A 91 2.39 -5.81 4.70
CA VAL A 91 1.09 -5.76 3.98
C VAL A 91 0.55 -4.35 3.84
N ALA A 92 0.45 -3.56 4.92
CA ALA A 92 -0.26 -2.28 4.89
C ALA A 92 0.41 -1.26 3.96
N GLY A 93 1.75 -1.18 3.99
CA GLY A 93 2.51 -0.26 3.13
C GLY A 93 2.26 -0.50 1.64
N PRO A 94 2.44 -1.74 1.14
CA PRO A 94 2.08 -2.09 -0.22
C PRO A 94 0.62 -1.83 -0.58
N VAL A 95 -0.34 -2.16 0.29
CA VAL A 95 -1.78 -1.91 0.03
C VAL A 95 -2.05 -0.42 -0.22
N HIS A 96 -1.50 0.47 0.59
CA HIS A 96 -1.67 1.91 0.44
C HIS A 96 -1.14 2.42 -0.92
N VAL A 97 0.04 1.95 -1.32
CA VAL A 97 0.61 2.33 -2.63
C VAL A 97 -0.27 1.81 -3.78
N MET A 98 -0.85 0.62 -3.63
CA MET A 98 -1.77 0.08 -4.63
C MET A 98 -3.08 0.87 -4.72
N SER A 99 -3.66 1.31 -3.60
CA SER A 99 -4.90 2.12 -3.63
C SER A 99 -4.69 3.44 -4.36
N LEU A 100 -3.53 4.06 -4.14
CA LEU A 100 -3.08 5.25 -4.86
C LEU A 100 -2.98 5.04 -6.38
N TYR A 101 -2.44 3.90 -6.82
CA TYR A 101 -2.40 3.56 -8.24
C TYR A 101 -3.78 3.29 -8.83
N VAL A 102 -4.65 2.59 -8.10
CA VAL A 102 -6.04 2.36 -8.52
C VAL A 102 -6.79 3.68 -8.66
N ALA A 103 -6.62 4.61 -7.72
CA ALA A 103 -7.23 5.94 -7.81
C ALA A 103 -6.70 6.75 -9.00
N ALA A 104 -5.41 6.62 -9.33
CA ALA A 104 -4.85 7.24 -10.53
C ALA A 104 -5.47 6.66 -11.81
N LEU A 105 -5.62 5.33 -11.89
CA LEU A 105 -6.29 4.65 -13.01
C LEU A 105 -7.76 5.06 -13.13
N ALA A 106 -8.49 5.14 -12.01
CA ALA A 106 -9.89 5.59 -12.00
C ALA A 106 -10.04 7.04 -12.50
N ALA A 107 -9.03 7.88 -12.28
CA ALA A 107 -8.95 9.22 -12.84
C ALA A 107 -8.51 9.26 -14.32
N GLY A 108 -8.39 8.11 -15.00
CA GLY A 108 -7.98 8.01 -16.40
C GLY A 108 -6.48 8.26 -16.62
N ARG A 109 -5.64 8.08 -15.61
CA ARG A 109 -4.18 8.27 -15.69
C ARG A 109 -3.45 6.94 -15.61
N TYR A 110 -2.36 6.80 -16.35
CA TYR A 110 -1.54 5.58 -16.37
C TYR A 110 -0.16 5.81 -15.71
N PRO A 111 -0.06 5.75 -14.37
CA PRO A 111 1.18 6.02 -13.67
C PRO A 111 2.24 4.94 -13.97
N ARG A 112 3.52 5.34 -13.97
CA ARG A 112 4.63 4.37 -13.99
C ARG A 112 4.71 3.68 -12.64
N LEU A 113 4.38 2.39 -12.63
CA LEU A 113 4.37 1.58 -11.43
C LEU A 113 5.80 1.22 -11.02
N ARG A 114 6.14 1.42 -9.75
CA ARG A 114 7.42 1.01 -9.18
C ARG A 114 7.26 -0.39 -8.56
N PRO A 115 8.16 -1.35 -8.87
CA PRO A 115 8.05 -2.69 -8.30
C PRO A 115 8.10 -2.68 -6.77
N LEU A 116 7.26 -3.52 -6.14
CA LEU A 116 7.27 -3.78 -4.71
C LEU A 116 8.55 -4.52 -4.27
N ARG A 117 8.85 -4.49 -2.97
CA ARG A 117 10.04 -5.16 -2.42
C ARG A 117 9.85 -6.67 -2.52
N LYS A 118 10.97 -7.40 -2.70
CA LYS A 118 10.97 -8.87 -2.87
C LYS A 118 10.28 -9.62 -1.71
N LYS A 119 10.29 -9.05 -0.50
CA LYS A 119 9.75 -9.66 0.73
C LYS A 119 8.31 -9.22 1.03
N ASP A 120 7.67 -8.43 0.17
CA ASP A 120 6.29 -7.99 0.41
C ASP A 120 5.32 -9.12 -0.01
N GLU A 121 4.34 -9.43 0.83
CA GLU A 121 3.39 -10.54 0.59
C GLU A 121 2.54 -10.29 -0.67
N LEU A 122 2.26 -9.02 -0.97
CA LEU A 122 1.47 -8.62 -2.12
C LEU A 122 2.26 -8.54 -3.43
N LYS A 123 3.56 -8.88 -3.42
CA LYS A 123 4.42 -8.76 -4.60
C LYS A 123 3.85 -9.49 -5.82
N ARG A 124 3.42 -10.75 -5.67
CA ARG A 124 2.90 -11.55 -6.79
C ARG A 124 1.65 -10.92 -7.41
N PHE A 125 0.75 -10.40 -6.57
CA PHE A 125 -0.43 -9.69 -7.03
C PHE A 125 -0.06 -8.38 -7.73
N PHE A 126 0.85 -7.61 -7.14
CA PHE A 126 1.34 -6.36 -7.71
C PHE A 126 2.01 -6.54 -9.07
N ASP A 127 2.80 -7.60 -9.24
CA ASP A 127 3.46 -7.90 -10.51
C ASP A 127 2.41 -8.15 -11.61
N ARG A 128 1.35 -8.92 -11.30
CA ARG A 128 0.21 -9.15 -12.21
C ARG A 128 -0.60 -7.89 -12.47
N PHE A 129 -0.86 -7.10 -11.44
CA PHE A 129 -1.53 -5.81 -11.56
C PHE A 129 -0.73 -4.88 -12.48
N SER A 130 0.58 -4.81 -12.30
CA SER A 130 1.45 -3.94 -13.11
C SER A 130 1.46 -4.36 -14.58
N GLU A 131 1.56 -5.67 -14.82
CA GLU A 131 1.45 -6.24 -16.16
C GLU A 131 0.11 -5.86 -16.84
N ALA A 132 -0.99 -5.86 -16.09
CA ALA A 132 -2.30 -5.46 -16.61
C ALA A 132 -2.36 -3.95 -16.91
N VAL A 133 -1.87 -3.09 -16.00
CA VAL A 133 -1.82 -1.63 -16.23
C VAL A 133 -0.96 -1.29 -17.43
N ASP A 134 0.19 -1.94 -17.60
CA ASP A 134 1.07 -1.71 -18.75
C ASP A 134 0.38 -2.11 -20.07
N ARG A 135 -0.37 -3.22 -20.10
CA ARG A 135 -1.17 -3.60 -21.29
C ARG A 135 -2.26 -2.59 -21.61
N ILE A 136 -2.97 -2.07 -20.60
CA ILE A 136 -4.00 -1.05 -20.82
C ILE A 136 -3.36 0.23 -21.37
N ARG A 137 -2.24 0.66 -20.79
CA ARG A 137 -1.50 1.83 -21.25
C ARG A 137 -0.99 1.67 -22.68
N GLN A 138 -0.46 0.49 -23.04
CA GLN A 138 -0.04 0.20 -24.41
C GLN A 138 -1.21 0.28 -25.38
N ARG A 139 -2.34 -0.36 -25.05
CA ARG A 139 -3.56 -0.28 -25.86
C ARG A 139 -4.03 1.16 -26.08
N GLU A 140 -4.03 1.99 -25.04
CA GLU A 140 -4.41 3.40 -25.15
C GLU A 140 -3.44 4.20 -26.05
N ALA A 141 -2.13 3.88 -26.00
CA ALA A 141 -1.14 4.49 -26.88
C ALA A 141 -1.36 4.09 -28.34
N ASP A 142 -1.65 2.81 -28.60
CA ASP A 142 -1.94 2.30 -29.94
C ASP A 142 -3.23 2.91 -30.51
N GLU A 143 -4.28 3.02 -29.69
CA GLU A 143 -5.53 3.68 -30.05
C GLU A 143 -5.34 5.17 -30.36
N ALA A 144 -4.53 5.88 -29.55
CA ALA A 144 -4.19 7.27 -29.82
C ALA A 144 -3.43 7.41 -31.15
N HIS A 145 -2.47 6.54 -31.42
CA HIS A 145 -1.71 6.56 -32.67
C HIS A 145 -2.59 6.29 -33.91
N ALA A 146 -3.50 5.31 -33.81
CA ALA A 146 -4.47 5.05 -34.87
C ALA A 146 -5.41 6.24 -35.11
N LEU A 147 -5.83 6.92 -34.04
CA LEU A 147 -6.67 8.12 -34.13
C LEU A 147 -5.93 9.29 -34.78
N GLU A 148 -4.63 9.47 -34.49
CA GLU A 148 -3.78 10.47 -35.17
C GLU A 148 -3.71 10.21 -36.67
N GLY A 149 -3.52 8.95 -37.07
CA GLY A 149 -3.52 8.54 -38.49
C GLY A 149 -4.85 8.84 -39.18
N ALA A 150 -5.97 8.50 -38.53
CA ALA A 150 -7.31 8.78 -39.05
C ALA A 150 -7.57 10.29 -39.18
N LEU A 151 -7.20 11.09 -38.17
CA LEU A 151 -7.31 12.55 -38.20
C LEU A 151 -6.50 13.16 -39.36
N ALA A 152 -5.27 12.68 -39.58
CA ALA A 152 -4.42 13.16 -40.67
C ALA A 152 -5.03 12.88 -42.05
N ALA A 153 -5.66 11.71 -42.23
CA ALA A 153 -6.33 11.34 -43.48
C ALA A 153 -7.65 12.09 -43.70
N LEU A 154 -8.41 12.39 -42.63
CA LEU A 154 -9.70 13.08 -42.71
C LEU A 154 -9.56 14.61 -42.86
N LYS A 155 -8.48 15.20 -42.33
CA LYS A 155 -8.21 16.65 -42.39
C LYS A 155 -8.33 17.27 -43.79
N PRO A 156 -7.78 16.70 -44.88
CA PRO A 156 -7.92 17.26 -46.22
C PRO A 156 -9.32 17.10 -46.83
N VAL A 157 -10.13 16.15 -46.34
CA VAL A 157 -11.45 15.81 -46.90
C VAL A 157 -12.60 16.50 -46.15
N ALA A 158 -12.35 17.04 -44.96
CA ALA A 158 -13.34 17.75 -44.14
C ALA A 158 -13.60 19.17 -44.66
N THR A 159 -14.35 19.26 -45.76
CA THR A 159 -14.70 20.53 -46.40
C THR A 159 -15.94 21.18 -45.80
N THR A 160 -16.88 20.40 -45.26
CA THR A 160 -18.11 20.91 -44.64
C THR A 160 -17.86 21.45 -43.23
N PRO A 161 -18.61 22.45 -42.75
CA PRO A 161 -18.47 22.98 -41.40
C PRO A 161 -18.70 21.90 -40.33
N GLU A 162 -19.67 21.00 -40.54
CA GLU A 162 -19.96 19.89 -39.62
C GLU A 162 -18.78 18.90 -39.53
N ALA A 163 -18.11 18.61 -40.66
CA ALA A 163 -16.95 17.74 -40.67
C ALA A 163 -15.74 18.36 -39.96
N ARG A 164 -15.59 19.69 -40.01
CA ARG A 164 -14.55 20.42 -39.28
C ARG A 164 -14.79 20.38 -37.77
N GLU A 165 -16.02 20.57 -37.32
CA GLU A 165 -16.40 20.45 -35.90
C GLU A 165 -16.17 19.03 -35.36
N ALA A 166 -16.54 18.01 -36.14
CA ALA A 166 -16.26 16.63 -35.78
C ALA A 166 -14.75 16.34 -35.68
N LEU A 167 -13.94 16.89 -36.59
CA LEU A 167 -12.47 16.79 -36.54
C LEU A 167 -11.89 17.46 -35.29
N GLU A 168 -12.39 18.63 -34.90
CA GLU A 168 -11.94 19.30 -33.68
C GLU A 168 -12.23 18.44 -32.45
N THR A 169 -13.44 17.87 -32.36
CA THR A 169 -13.83 16.96 -31.28
C THR A 169 -12.91 15.72 -31.21
N LEU A 170 -12.63 15.09 -32.34
CA LEU A 170 -11.73 13.94 -32.42
C LEU A 170 -10.29 14.31 -32.07
N SER A 171 -9.83 15.51 -32.46
CA SER A 171 -8.49 16.02 -32.11
C SER A 171 -8.34 16.27 -30.61
N ALA A 172 -9.39 16.78 -29.96
CA ALA A 172 -9.45 16.97 -28.52
C ALA A 172 -9.41 15.62 -27.79
N LEU A 173 -10.16 14.62 -28.28
CA LEU A 173 -10.14 13.26 -27.75
C LEU A 173 -8.74 12.62 -27.87
N CYS A 174 -8.11 12.77 -29.03
CA CYS A 174 -6.75 12.28 -29.29
C CYS A 174 -5.73 12.90 -28.32
N THR A 175 -5.79 14.22 -28.16
CA THR A 175 -4.94 14.96 -27.23
C THR A 175 -5.14 14.46 -25.79
N ARG A 176 -6.38 14.22 -25.37
CA ARG A 176 -6.70 13.68 -24.03
C ARG A 176 -6.11 12.29 -23.82
N LYS A 177 -6.26 11.37 -24.78
CA LYS A 177 -5.69 10.01 -24.71
C LYS A 177 -4.16 10.08 -24.61
N ARG A 178 -3.51 10.92 -25.42
CA ARG A 178 -2.06 11.09 -25.42
C ARG A 178 -1.53 11.67 -24.09
N GLN A 179 -2.18 12.70 -23.57
CA GLN A 179 -1.83 13.28 -22.27
C GLN A 179 -1.94 12.27 -21.12
N ALA A 180 -2.94 11.38 -21.15
CA ALA A 180 -3.12 10.33 -20.14
C ALA A 180 -1.97 9.30 -20.13
N VAL A 181 -1.38 9.02 -21.29
CA VAL A 181 -0.24 8.10 -21.48
C VAL A 181 1.10 8.78 -21.14
N ASP A 182 1.26 10.05 -21.53
CA ASP A 182 2.55 10.78 -21.50
C ASP A 182 2.85 11.49 -20.17
N ASN A 183 1.85 11.74 -19.32
CA ASN A 183 2.04 12.34 -17.99
C ASN A 183 1.97 11.29 -16.87
N PRO A 184 3.03 10.46 -16.67
CA PRO A 184 3.10 9.62 -15.49
C PRO A 184 3.27 10.54 -14.29
N THR A 185 2.25 10.62 -13.44
CA THR A 185 2.19 11.55 -12.32
C THR A 185 3.20 11.14 -11.26
N ALA A 186 4.45 11.56 -11.44
CA ALA A 186 5.52 11.40 -10.46
C ALA A 186 5.41 12.45 -9.33
N SER A 187 4.66 13.55 -9.53
CA SER A 187 4.61 14.67 -8.57
C SER A 187 3.41 14.68 -7.62
N THR A 188 2.30 13.99 -7.91
CA THR A 188 1.07 14.10 -7.10
C THR A 188 1.15 13.37 -5.75
N PHE A 189 1.99 12.35 -5.61
CA PHE A 189 2.16 11.66 -4.32
C PHE A 189 2.94 12.46 -3.27
N LYS A 190 3.48 13.64 -3.62
CA LYS A 190 4.09 14.55 -2.64
C LYS A 190 3.08 15.38 -1.83
N SER A 191 1.81 15.43 -2.24
CA SER A 191 0.82 16.32 -1.62
C SER A 191 -0.15 15.63 -0.66
N VAL A 192 -0.10 14.30 -0.55
CA VAL A 192 -1.07 13.50 0.25
C VAL A 192 -0.38 12.64 1.31
N ALA A 193 0.89 12.94 1.63
CA ALA A 193 1.66 12.27 2.67
C ALA A 193 2.17 13.25 3.72
#